data_AF-A0A519JZZ8-F1
#
_entry.id   AF-A0A519JZZ8-F1
#
_cell.length_a   1.000
_cell.length_b   1.000
_cell.length_c   1.000
_cell.angle_alpha   90.00
_cell.angle_beta   90.00
_cell.angle_gamma   90.00
#
_symmetry.space_group_name_H-M   'P 1'
#
loop_
_entity.id
_entity.type
_entity.pdbx_description
1 polymer ?
#
loop_
_entity_poly.entity_id
_entity_poly.type
_entity_poly.pdbx_seq_one_letter_code
_entity_poly.pdbx_strand_id
1 'polypeptide(L)'
;ADLLDRYAPPSVVTIKWPNDVMLAGVKASGILVESGAHSFGGLWLAVGIGINLAEAPAGTERPATALSHHLSAEHIAPPKVERAAEALAECFGVWLDRWETLGFQPILDGWAARTPGLDGPAIARLGQETIEGRAEGVAPDGALRLRLADGTLRLISAGNVFFGETG
;
A
#
# COMPACT_ATOMS: atom_id res chain seq x y z
N ALA A 1 -0.08 3.27 6.58
CA ALA A 1 1.18 2.90 7.26
C ALA A 1 1.34 3.69 8.55
N ASP A 2 1.39 5.02 8.49
CA ASP A 2 1.63 5.88 9.67
C ASP A 2 0.70 5.65 10.86
N LEU A 3 -0.59 5.34 10.64
CA LEU A 3 -1.48 4.92 11.73
C LEU A 3 -0.95 3.67 12.46
N LEU A 4 -0.50 2.67 11.72
CA LEU A 4 -0.01 1.40 12.29
C LEU A 4 1.32 1.61 13.02
N ASP A 5 2.19 2.49 12.56
CA ASP A 5 3.45 2.84 13.25
C ASP A 5 3.22 3.40 14.66
N ARG A 6 2.04 4.00 14.92
CA ARG A 6 1.69 4.48 16.26
C ARG A 6 1.50 3.35 17.28
N TYR A 7 1.35 2.11 16.82
CA TYR A 7 0.98 0.97 17.66
C TYR A 7 1.84 -0.27 17.45
N ALA A 8 2.49 -0.42 16.29
CA ALA A 8 3.36 -1.52 15.94
C ALA A 8 4.81 -1.04 15.76
N PRO A 9 5.83 -1.91 15.91
CA PRO A 9 7.21 -1.57 15.58
C PRO A 9 7.30 -1.06 14.12
N PRO A 10 7.85 0.14 13.86
CA PRO A 10 7.89 0.69 12.50
C PRO A 10 8.63 -0.19 11.48
N SER A 11 9.56 -1.03 11.94
CA SER A 11 10.31 -1.97 11.11
C SER A 11 9.44 -3.07 10.48
N VAL A 12 8.24 -3.34 11.00
CA VAL A 12 7.34 -4.36 10.46
C VAL A 12 6.25 -3.78 9.55
N VAL A 13 6.10 -2.46 9.50
CA VAL A 13 5.04 -1.79 8.74
C VAL A 13 5.55 -1.43 7.35
N THR A 14 5.05 -2.12 6.32
CA THR A 14 5.45 -1.89 4.93
C THR A 14 4.25 -1.68 4.02
N ILE A 15 4.47 -1.13 2.84
CA ILE A 15 3.46 -0.96 1.79
C ILE A 15 3.78 -1.95 0.69
N LYS A 16 2.75 -2.66 0.24
CA LYS A 16 2.81 -3.52 -0.94
C LYS A 16 2.02 -2.86 -2.06
N TRP A 17 2.70 -2.63 -3.19
CA TRP A 17 2.05 -2.11 -4.39
C TRP A 17 0.89 -3.04 -4.85
N PRO A 18 -0.24 -2.47 -5.30
CA PRO A 18 -0.53 -1.05 -5.34
C PRO A 18 -1.13 -0.50 -4.03
N ASN A 19 -1.86 -1.33 -3.27
CA ASN A 19 -2.89 -0.83 -2.36
C ASN A 19 -2.92 -1.50 -0.97
N ASP A 20 -1.90 -2.28 -0.60
CA ASP A 20 -1.92 -3.04 0.65
C ASP A 20 -0.90 -2.47 1.65
N VAL A 21 -1.28 -2.42 2.93
CA VAL A 21 -0.33 -2.20 4.03
C VAL A 21 -0.14 -3.50 4.77
N MET A 22 1.12 -3.84 5.02
CA MET A 22 1.54 -5.11 5.59
C MET A 22 2.06 -4.90 7.01
N LEU A 23 1.88 -5.92 7.85
CA LEU A 23 2.57 -6.09 9.12
C LEU A 23 3.37 -7.39 9.05
N ALA A 24 4.68 -7.28 9.19
CA ALA A 24 5.63 -8.40 9.07
C ALA A 24 5.41 -9.23 7.79
N GLY A 25 5.14 -8.56 6.67
CA GLY A 25 4.92 -9.20 5.36
C GLY A 25 3.53 -9.82 5.17
N VAL A 26 2.62 -9.71 6.13
CA VAL A 26 1.24 -10.22 6.03
C VAL A 26 0.25 -9.04 5.97
N LYS A 27 -0.78 -9.15 5.13
CA LYS A 27 -1.71 -8.03 4.85
C LYS A 27 -2.50 -7.65 6.10
N ALA A 28 -2.42 -6.38 6.51
CA ALA A 28 -3.15 -5.82 7.65
C ALA A 28 -4.20 -4.79 7.23
N SER A 29 -4.01 -4.14 6.09
CA SER A 29 -4.95 -3.18 5.53
C SER A 29 -4.97 -3.25 4.01
N GLY A 30 -6.14 -2.96 3.42
CA GLY A 30 -6.31 -2.79 1.99
C GLY A 30 -7.03 -1.48 1.69
N ILE A 31 -6.59 -0.81 0.63
CA ILE A 31 -7.18 0.43 0.13
C ILE A 31 -7.87 0.13 -1.21
N LEU A 32 -9.07 0.66 -1.40
CA LEU A 32 -9.80 0.64 -2.66
C LEU A 32 -10.14 2.07 -3.05
N VAL A 33 -9.76 2.45 -4.27
CA VAL A 33 -10.13 3.75 -4.84
C VAL A 33 -11.11 3.49 -5.97
N GLU A 34 -12.30 4.06 -5.83
CA GLU A 34 -13.32 4.10 -6.87
C GLU A 34 -13.47 5.54 -7.36
N SER A 35 -13.82 5.69 -8.63
CA SER A 35 -13.99 7.00 -9.24
C SER A 35 -15.13 6.98 -10.23
N GLY A 36 -15.67 8.16 -10.52
CA GLY A 36 -16.70 8.32 -11.54
C GLY A 36 -16.92 9.77 -11.92
N ALA A 37 -17.71 9.99 -12.96
CA ALA A 37 -18.05 11.34 -13.39
C ALA A 37 -18.90 12.05 -12.33
N HIS A 38 -18.55 13.30 -12.03
CA HIS A 38 -19.34 14.16 -11.16
C HIS A 38 -20.34 14.99 -11.98
N SER A 39 -21.54 15.21 -11.44
CA SER A 39 -22.65 15.86 -12.17
C SER A 39 -22.37 17.32 -12.57
N PHE A 40 -21.45 17.98 -11.87
CA PHE A 40 -21.03 19.36 -12.15
C PHE A 40 -19.69 19.44 -12.92
N GLY A 41 -19.25 18.32 -13.50
CA GLY A 41 -17.94 18.20 -14.15
C GLY A 41 -16.84 17.72 -13.18
N GLY A 42 -15.78 17.15 -13.75
CA GLY A 42 -14.70 16.50 -13.00
C GLY A 42 -15.01 15.05 -12.61
N LEU A 43 -14.15 14.49 -11.75
CA LEU A 43 -14.30 13.14 -11.19
C LEU A 43 -14.60 13.25 -9.69
N TRP A 44 -15.47 12.38 -9.18
CA TRP A 44 -15.50 12.06 -7.76
C TRP A 44 -14.53 10.91 -7.49
N LEU A 45 -13.99 10.87 -6.26
CA LEU A 45 -13.18 9.77 -5.74
C LEU A 45 -13.79 9.27 -4.44
N ALA A 46 -13.93 7.96 -4.29
CA ALA A 46 -14.26 7.31 -3.02
C ALA A 46 -13.08 6.42 -2.62
N VAL A 47 -12.52 6.67 -1.44
CA VAL A 47 -11.36 5.93 -0.93
C VAL A 47 -11.81 5.07 0.26
N GLY A 48 -12.01 3.79 0.01
CA GLY A 48 -12.27 2.79 1.04
C GLY A 48 -10.97 2.32 1.68
N ILE A 49 -10.87 2.40 3.00
CA ILE A 49 -9.69 1.93 3.77
C ILE A 49 -10.16 0.93 4.81
N GLY A 50 -9.83 -0.35 4.60
CA GLY A 50 -10.07 -1.41 5.58
C GLY A 50 -8.81 -1.67 6.40
N ILE A 51 -8.92 -1.70 7.72
CA ILE A 51 -7.80 -1.99 8.64
C ILE A 51 -8.23 -3.06 9.65
N ASN A 52 -7.48 -4.15 9.72
CA ASN A 52 -7.68 -5.19 10.72
C ASN A 52 -7.06 -4.75 12.05
N LEU A 53 -7.88 -4.30 13.00
CA LEU A 53 -7.41 -3.80 14.30
C LEU A 53 -7.25 -4.93 15.33
N ALA A 54 -8.37 -5.47 15.82
CA ALA A 54 -8.38 -6.51 16.84
C ALA A 54 -8.29 -7.92 16.26
N GLU A 55 -8.93 -8.13 15.11
CA GLU A 55 -9.04 -9.43 14.46
C GLU A 55 -8.84 -9.27 12.96
N ALA A 56 -8.46 -10.37 12.31
CA ALA A 56 -8.38 -10.49 10.87
C ALA A 56 -9.24 -11.66 10.40
N PRO A 57 -9.84 -11.58 9.20
CA PRO A 57 -10.64 -12.67 8.67
C PRO A 57 -9.78 -13.93 8.47
N ALA A 58 -10.36 -15.08 8.79
CA ALA A 58 -9.79 -16.39 8.51
C ALA A 58 -10.28 -16.93 7.16
N GLY A 59 -9.52 -17.86 6.57
CA GLY A 59 -9.93 -18.55 5.33
C GLY A 59 -9.93 -17.67 4.08
N THR A 60 -9.26 -16.52 4.11
CA THR A 60 -9.08 -15.65 2.94
C THR A 60 -8.13 -16.27 1.93
N GLU A 61 -8.31 -15.96 0.64
CA GLU A 61 -7.44 -16.44 -0.45
C GLU A 61 -5.95 -16.11 -0.22
N ARG A 62 -5.68 -15.03 0.51
CA ARG A 62 -4.34 -14.63 0.94
C ARG A 62 -4.30 -14.49 2.46
N PRO A 63 -3.18 -14.82 3.11
CA PRO A 63 -3.02 -14.59 4.54
C PRO A 63 -3.28 -13.13 4.93
N ALA A 64 -4.06 -12.95 5.99
CA ALA A 64 -4.34 -11.66 6.62
C ALA A 64 -3.89 -11.68 8.08
N THR A 65 -3.54 -10.51 8.61
CA THR A 65 -3.17 -10.31 10.01
C THR A 65 -3.84 -9.08 10.57
N ALA A 66 -3.79 -8.90 11.89
CA ALA A 66 -4.39 -7.79 12.61
C ALA A 66 -3.34 -7.07 13.45
N LEU A 67 -3.55 -5.77 13.70
CA LEU A 67 -2.66 -4.96 14.52
C LEU A 67 -2.42 -5.55 15.92
N SER A 68 -3.45 -6.16 16.52
CA SER A 68 -3.36 -6.85 17.82
C SER A 68 -2.24 -7.89 17.91
N HIS A 69 -1.84 -8.51 16.79
CA HIS A 69 -0.78 -9.52 16.75
C HIS A 69 0.64 -8.92 16.68
N HIS A 70 0.77 -7.62 16.43
CA HIS A 70 2.04 -6.94 16.14
C HIS A 70 2.24 -5.68 16.99
N LEU A 71 1.57 -5.58 18.14
CA LEU A 71 1.71 -4.43 19.02
C LEU A 71 3.15 -4.27 19.49
N SER A 72 3.61 -3.03 19.56
CA SER A 72 4.86 -2.70 20.24
C SER A 72 4.71 -2.96 21.74
N ALA A 73 5.84 -3.05 22.46
CA ALA A 73 5.85 -3.29 23.90
C ALA A 73 5.13 -2.18 24.71
N GLU A 74 4.84 -1.03 24.09
CA GLU A 74 4.14 0.10 24.70
C GLU A 74 2.62 -0.07 24.71
N HIS A 75 2.09 -1.05 23.99
CA HIS A 75 0.65 -1.28 23.85
C HIS A 75 0.26 -2.71 24.22
N ILE A 76 -0.77 -2.82 25.06
CA ILE A 76 -1.30 -4.10 25.53
C ILE A 76 -2.52 -4.52 24.68
N ALA A 77 -3.14 -3.58 23.95
CA ALA A 77 -4.29 -3.80 23.08
C ALA A 77 -4.27 -2.83 21.89
N PRO A 78 -4.88 -3.19 20.75
CA PRO A 78 -5.08 -2.24 19.64
C PRO A 78 -6.06 -1.12 20.03
N PRO A 79 -6.05 0.02 19.32
CA PRO A 79 -7.00 1.09 19.57
C PRO A 79 -8.44 0.66 19.29
N LYS A 80 -9.39 1.32 19.96
CA LYS A 80 -10.80 1.28 19.55
C LYS A 80 -10.97 1.92 18.16
N VAL A 81 -12.03 1.54 17.46
CA VAL A 81 -12.27 1.98 16.07
C VAL A 81 -12.36 3.50 15.94
N GLU A 82 -12.95 4.19 16.91
CA GLU A 82 -13.07 5.66 16.89
C GLU A 82 -11.70 6.32 16.96
N ARG A 83 -10.83 5.83 17.85
CA ARG A 83 -9.47 6.35 17.99
C ARG A 83 -8.61 6.04 16.78
N ALA A 84 -8.78 4.86 16.18
CA ALA A 84 -8.13 4.51 14.93
C ALA A 84 -8.59 5.40 13.78
N ALA A 85 -9.89 5.69 13.68
CA ALA A 85 -10.44 6.57 12.65
C ALA A 85 -9.92 8.01 12.79
N GLU A 86 -9.85 8.55 14.01
CA GLU A 86 -9.22 9.85 14.28
C GLU A 86 -7.75 9.87 13.84
N ALA A 87 -6.97 8.88 14.28
CA ALA A 87 -5.56 8.78 13.90
C ALA A 87 -5.36 8.63 12.38
N LEU A 88 -6.29 7.93 11.71
CA LEU A 88 -6.27 7.79 10.25
C LEU A 88 -6.52 9.13 9.58
N ALA A 89 -7.54 9.87 10.03
CA ALA A 89 -7.87 11.18 9.49
C ALA A 89 -6.73 12.19 9.70
N GLU A 90 -6.10 12.20 10.88
CA GLU A 90 -4.92 13.02 11.17
C GLU A 90 -3.76 12.71 10.20
N CYS A 91 -3.38 11.43 10.09
CA CYS A 91 -2.30 11.02 9.19
C CYS A 91 -2.64 11.32 7.72
N PHE A 92 -3.88 11.06 7.30
CA PHE A 92 -4.34 11.35 5.94
C PHE A 92 -4.24 12.86 5.65
N GLY A 93 -4.69 13.71 6.58
CA GLY A 93 -4.61 15.16 6.45
C GLY A 93 -3.19 15.68 6.26
N VAL A 94 -2.21 15.11 6.97
CA VAL A 94 -0.78 15.45 6.79
C VAL A 94 -0.30 15.13 5.37
N TRP A 95 -0.67 13.98 4.82
CA TRP A 95 -0.26 13.61 3.46
C TRP A 95 -1.02 14.38 2.38
N LEU A 96 -2.30 14.69 2.62
CA LEU A 96 -3.08 15.52 1.73
C LEU A 96 -2.50 16.94 1.65
N ASP A 97 -2.22 17.57 2.79
CA ASP A 97 -1.60 18.90 2.85
C ASP A 97 -0.24 18.92 2.14
N ARG A 98 0.61 17.89 2.37
CA ARG A 98 1.88 17.74 1.63
C ARG A 98 1.68 17.64 0.12
N TRP A 99 0.67 16.90 -0.32
CA TRP A 99 0.38 16.78 -1.74
C TRP A 99 -0.08 18.11 -2.33
N GLU A 100 -0.99 18.81 -1.65
CA GLU A 100 -1.50 20.11 -2.11
C GLU A 100 -0.42 21.19 -2.14
N THR A 101 0.53 21.16 -1.20
CA THR A 101 1.57 22.19 -1.06
C THR A 101 2.85 21.90 -1.83
N LEU A 102 3.26 20.63 -1.91
CA LEU A 102 4.56 20.21 -2.47
C LEU A 102 4.42 19.36 -3.74
N GLY A 103 3.21 18.99 -4.13
CA GLY A 103 2.94 18.11 -5.26
C GLY A 103 3.11 16.62 -4.93
N PHE A 104 3.11 15.78 -5.96
CA PHE A 104 3.05 14.32 -5.79
C PHE A 104 4.38 13.68 -5.36
N GLN A 105 5.52 14.28 -5.69
CA GLN A 105 6.83 13.65 -5.50
C GLN A 105 7.11 13.25 -4.03
N PRO A 106 6.82 14.06 -3.00
CA PRO A 106 7.02 13.65 -1.61
C PRO A 106 6.13 12.47 -1.18
N ILE A 107 4.96 12.32 -1.79
CA ILE A 107 4.07 11.16 -1.55
C ILE A 107 4.73 9.90 -2.09
N LEU A 108 5.23 9.99 -3.32
CA LEU A 108 5.95 8.92 -4.00
C LEU A 108 7.21 8.51 -3.21
N ASP A 109 8.00 9.48 -2.74
CA ASP A 109 9.22 9.19 -1.96
C ASP A 109 8.89 8.47 -0.65
N GLY A 110 7.87 8.94 0.08
CA GLY A 110 7.42 8.31 1.33
C GLY A 110 6.85 6.92 1.12
N TRP A 111 6.13 6.70 0.01
CA TRP A 111 5.62 5.40 -0.39
C TRP A 111 6.74 4.43 -0.77
N ALA A 112 7.70 4.89 -1.58
CA ALA A 112 8.85 4.10 -2.03
C ALA A 112 9.73 3.65 -0.86
N ALA A 113 9.99 4.55 0.09
CA ALA A 113 10.76 4.25 1.31
C ALA A 113 10.13 3.14 2.18
N ARG A 114 8.83 2.89 2.03
CA ARG A 114 8.08 1.84 2.77
C ARG A 114 7.79 0.61 1.92
N THR A 115 8.28 0.53 0.69
CA THR A 115 8.01 -0.57 -0.25
C THR A 115 9.26 -1.43 -0.42
N PRO A 116 9.48 -2.44 0.44
CA PRO A 116 10.67 -3.28 0.37
C PRO A 116 10.73 -4.05 -0.95
N GLY A 117 11.95 -4.18 -1.50
CA GLY A 117 12.18 -4.86 -2.77
C GLY A 117 11.81 -4.05 -4.01
N LEU A 118 11.27 -2.84 -3.86
CA LEU A 118 11.22 -1.87 -4.95
C LEU A 118 12.64 -1.67 -5.50
N ASP A 119 12.75 -1.52 -6.81
CA ASP A 119 14.04 -1.52 -7.54
C ASP A 119 14.80 -2.85 -7.53
N GLY A 120 14.10 -3.97 -7.35
CA GLY A 120 14.66 -5.33 -7.42
C GLY A 120 13.95 -6.24 -8.42
N PRO A 121 14.25 -7.55 -8.39
CA PRO A 121 13.48 -8.56 -9.11
C PRO A 121 11.99 -8.48 -8.76
N ALA A 122 11.12 -8.68 -9.75
CA ALA A 122 9.69 -8.63 -9.55
C ALA A 122 8.94 -9.57 -10.51
N ILE A 123 7.87 -10.16 -9.98
CA ILE A 123 6.92 -10.96 -10.75
C ILE A 123 5.57 -10.22 -10.73
N ALA A 124 5.05 -9.90 -11.91
CA ALA A 124 3.75 -9.28 -12.10
C ALA A 124 2.76 -10.30 -12.70
N ARG A 125 1.66 -10.55 -12.00
CA ARG A 125 0.54 -11.39 -12.47
C ARG A 125 -0.63 -10.49 -12.90
N LEU A 126 -0.86 -10.42 -14.21
CA LEU A 126 -1.84 -9.56 -14.88
C LEU A 126 -2.92 -10.42 -15.54
N GLY A 127 -3.91 -10.85 -14.77
CA GLY A 127 -4.93 -11.78 -15.27
C GLY A 127 -4.33 -13.14 -15.62
N GLN A 128 -4.32 -13.50 -16.90
CA GLN A 128 -3.73 -14.76 -17.40
C GLN A 128 -2.23 -14.65 -17.71
N GLU A 129 -1.67 -13.45 -17.65
CA GLU A 129 -0.26 -13.22 -17.96
C GLU A 129 0.58 -13.17 -16.68
N THR A 130 1.73 -13.85 -16.68
CA THR A 130 2.76 -13.70 -15.64
C THR A 130 4.02 -13.20 -16.30
N ILE A 131 4.57 -12.10 -15.78
CA ILE A 131 5.70 -11.38 -16.37
C ILE A 131 6.76 -11.23 -15.29
N GLU A 132 7.99 -11.53 -15.65
CA GLU A 132 9.15 -11.39 -14.77
C GLU A 132 10.07 -10.30 -15.28
N GLY A 133 10.70 -9.59 -14.36
CA GLY A 133 11.63 -8.54 -14.69
C GLY A 133 12.23 -7.88 -13.46
N ARG A 134 12.81 -6.70 -13.65
CA ARG A 134 13.29 -5.83 -12.57
C ARG A 134 12.38 -4.62 -12.43
N ALA A 135 11.85 -4.39 -11.24
CA ALA A 135 11.17 -3.13 -10.94
C ALA A 135 12.18 -1.97 -11.05
N GLU A 136 11.72 -0.82 -11.56
CA GLU A 136 12.46 0.44 -11.66
C GLU A 136 11.61 1.58 -11.10
N GLY A 137 11.10 1.40 -9.88
CA GLY A 137 10.14 2.30 -9.25
C GLY A 137 8.77 2.31 -9.94
N VAL A 138 8.05 3.40 -9.71
CA VAL A 138 6.79 3.72 -10.41
C VAL A 138 6.96 4.99 -11.23
N ALA A 139 6.20 5.12 -12.31
CA ALA A 139 6.11 6.32 -13.12
C ALA A 139 5.34 7.44 -12.37
N PRO A 140 5.39 8.70 -12.83
CA PRO A 140 4.70 9.82 -12.19
C PRO A 140 3.17 9.67 -12.07
N ASP A 141 2.56 8.78 -12.87
CA ASP A 141 1.15 8.41 -12.82
C ASP A 141 0.86 7.23 -11.85
N GLY A 142 1.89 6.71 -11.18
CA GLY A 142 1.80 5.58 -10.25
C GLY A 142 1.95 4.19 -10.89
N ALA A 143 2.09 4.09 -12.22
CA ALA A 143 2.27 2.80 -12.89
C ALA A 143 3.63 2.18 -12.54
N LEU A 144 3.67 0.89 -12.20
CA LEU A 144 4.92 0.18 -11.97
C LEU A 144 5.73 0.09 -13.27
N ARG A 145 7.02 0.42 -13.17
CA ARG A 145 7.99 0.28 -14.25
C ARG A 145 8.69 -1.07 -14.12
N LEU A 146 8.48 -1.98 -15.07
CA LEU A 146 9.10 -3.31 -15.08
C LEU A 146 10.00 -3.47 -16.31
N ARG A 147 11.30 -3.61 -16.08
CA ARG A 147 12.30 -3.94 -17.12
C ARG A 147 12.31 -5.43 -17.37
N LEU A 148 12.01 -5.83 -18.59
CA LEU A 148 12.01 -7.24 -19.02
C LEU A 148 13.42 -7.71 -19.40
N ALA A 149 13.58 -9.02 -19.56
CA ALA A 149 14.86 -9.64 -19.92
C ALA A 149 15.41 -9.18 -21.29
N ASP A 150 14.53 -8.79 -22.22
CA ASP A 150 14.90 -8.25 -23.54
C ASP A 150 15.29 -6.76 -23.50
N GLY A 151 15.24 -6.13 -22.32
CA GLY A 151 15.52 -4.71 -22.12
C GLY A 151 14.32 -3.80 -22.31
N THR A 152 13.15 -4.30 -22.72
CA THR A 152 11.93 -3.51 -22.87
C THR A 152 11.41 -3.02 -21.51
N LEU A 153 10.92 -1.78 -21.44
CA LEU A 153 10.25 -1.25 -20.26
C LEU A 153 8.73 -1.38 -20.41
N ARG A 154 8.08 -2.09 -19.49
CA ARG A 154 6.63 -2.22 -19.43
C ARG A 154 6.07 -1.40 -18.27
N LEU A 155 5.04 -0.61 -18.55
CA LEU A 155 4.26 0.10 -17.53
C LEU A 155 3.05 -0.72 -17.13
N ILE A 156 2.86 -0.93 -15.83
CA ILE A 156 1.78 -1.74 -15.27
C ILE A 156 0.96 -0.85 -14.33
N SER A 157 -0.27 -0.54 -14.73
CA SER A 157 -1.16 0.35 -13.96
C SER A 157 -1.98 -0.39 -12.89
N ALA A 158 -2.13 -1.72 -13.01
CA ALA A 158 -2.85 -2.55 -12.05
C ALA A 158 -2.40 -4.01 -12.16
N GLY A 159 -2.51 -4.78 -11.07
CA GLY A 159 -2.18 -6.20 -11.05
C GLY A 159 -1.66 -6.67 -9.70
N ASN A 160 -1.26 -7.94 -9.62
CA ASN A 160 -0.60 -8.49 -8.44
C ASN A 160 0.90 -8.55 -8.67
N VAL A 161 1.66 -7.77 -7.90
CA VAL A 161 3.12 -7.72 -8.02
C VAL A 161 3.77 -8.24 -6.74
N PHE A 162 4.83 -9.01 -6.92
CA PHE A 162 5.65 -9.59 -5.87
C PHE A 162 7.10 -9.11 -6.08
N PHE A 163 7.66 -8.42 -5.10
CA PHE A 163 9.03 -7.90 -5.15
C PHE A 163 9.99 -8.83 -4.42
N GLY A 164 11.23 -8.91 -4.90
CA GLY A 164 12.27 -9.76 -4.32
C GLY A 164 12.10 -11.25 -4.63
N GLU A 165 11.07 -11.62 -5.38
CA GLU A 165 10.86 -12.97 -5.89
C GLU A 165 11.45 -13.10 -7.29
N THR A 166 12.13 -14.23 -7.52
CA THR A 166 12.50 -14.73 -8.85
C THR A 166 11.78 -16.06 -9.05
N GLY A 167 11.33 -16.35 -10.28
CA GLY A 167 10.71 -17.62 -10.63
C GLY A 167 11.61 -18.82 -10.40
#